data_AF-A0A268QXG1-F1
#
_entry.id   AF-A0A268QXG1-F1
#
_cell.length_a   1.000
_cell.length_b   1.000
_cell.length_c   1.000
_cell.angle_alpha   90.00
_cell.angle_beta   90.00
_cell.angle_gamma   90.00
#
_symmetry.space_group_name_H-M   'P 1'
#
loop_
_entity.id
_entity.type
_entity.pdbx_description
1 polymer ?
#
loop_
_entity_poly.entity_id
_entity_poly.type
_entity_poly.pdbx_seq_one_letter_code
_entity_poly.pdbx_strand_id
1 'polypeptide(L)' 'EDRIVYVGDNLPEYTNQTEMIDCTNKVVVPGYIEPHAHPFQLYNPHTLAKYVSQTGTTTFIGDNLFFLLQYDKKKALT' A
#
# COMPACT_ATOMS: atom_id res chain seq x y z
N GLU A 1 1.29 15.89 -8.75
CA GLU A 1 0.26 14.85 -8.91
C GLU A 1 0.43 13.88 -7.73
N ASP A 2 -0.65 13.28 -7.25
CA ASP A 2 -0.69 12.29 -6.14
C ASP A 2 0.03 12.68 -4.84
N ARG A 3 -0.29 13.87 -4.31
CA ARG A 3 0.23 14.32 -3.01
C ARG A 3 -0.85 15.02 -2.18
N ILE A 4 -0.71 14.96 -0.87
CA ILE A 4 -1.50 15.78 0.05
C ILE A 4 -1.09 17.24 -0.17
N VAL A 5 -2.02 18.08 -0.59
CA VAL A 5 -1.76 19.51 -0.89
C VAL A 5 -2.03 20.44 0.28
N TYR A 6 -2.94 20.05 1.18
CA TYR A 6 -3.38 20.87 2.32
C TYR A 6 -3.99 19.98 3.42
N VAL A 7 -3.75 20.37 4.68
CA VAL A 7 -4.41 19.83 5.88
C VAL A 7 -4.69 21.01 6.80
N GLY A 8 -5.94 21.19 7.22
CA GLY A 8 -6.35 22.26 8.11
C GLY A 8 -7.87 22.40 8.19
N ASP A 9 -8.34 23.37 8.98
CA ASP A 9 -9.75 23.51 9.33
C ASP A 9 -10.62 24.11 8.21
N ASN A 10 -10.00 24.74 7.21
CA ASN A 10 -10.71 25.43 6.13
C ASN A 10 -10.74 24.58 4.86
N LEU A 11 -11.76 24.75 4.03
CA LEU A 11 -11.76 24.19 2.68
C LEU A 11 -10.79 24.97 1.76
N PRO A 12 -10.12 24.30 0.80
CA PRO A 12 -9.34 24.97 -0.23
C PRO A 12 -10.18 25.98 -1.03
N GLU A 13 -9.56 27.06 -1.53
CA GLU A 13 -10.25 28.08 -2.34
C GLU A 13 -10.83 27.52 -3.64
N TYR A 14 -10.19 26.50 -4.23
CA TYR A 14 -10.58 25.90 -5.50
C TYR A 14 -11.06 24.47 -5.27
N THR A 15 -12.37 24.27 -5.27
CA THR A 15 -13.04 22.96 -5.11
C THR A 15 -13.84 22.54 -6.33
N ASN A 16 -13.85 23.34 -7.39
CA ASN A 16 -14.53 23.01 -8.64
C ASN A 16 -13.93 21.72 -9.22
N GLN A 17 -14.78 20.75 -9.55
CA GLN A 17 -14.40 19.43 -10.07
C GLN A 17 -13.62 18.54 -9.10
N THR A 18 -13.65 18.84 -7.80
CA THR A 18 -13.07 17.98 -6.75
C THR A 18 -14.07 16.95 -6.26
N GLU A 19 -13.65 15.70 -6.13
CA GLU A 19 -14.43 14.67 -5.44
C GLU A 19 -14.41 14.93 -3.93
N MET A 20 -15.59 14.98 -3.32
CA MET A 20 -15.76 15.23 -1.88
C MET A 20 -16.31 13.98 -1.21
N ILE A 21 -15.59 13.49 -0.19
CA ILE A 21 -15.99 12.31 0.60
C ILE A 21 -16.32 12.78 2.03
N ASP A 22 -17.54 12.50 2.50
CA ASP A 22 -17.94 12.74 3.88
C ASP A 22 -17.36 11.68 4.83
N CYS A 23 -16.47 12.13 5.71
CA CYS A 23 -15.81 11.31 6.72
C CYS A 23 -16.35 11.57 8.14
N THR A 24 -17.54 12.15 8.29
CA THR A 24 -18.19 12.35 9.59
C THR A 24 -18.24 11.04 10.39
N ASN A 25 -17.85 11.07 11.67
CA ASN A 25 -17.70 9.91 12.55
C ASN A 25 -16.67 8.85 12.10
N LYS A 26 -15.78 9.17 11.18
CA LYS A 26 -14.63 8.33 10.78
C LYS A 26 -13.33 9.00 11.17
N VAL A 27 -12.26 8.21 11.20
CA VAL A 27 -10.90 8.70 11.41
C VAL A 27 -10.13 8.50 10.11
N VAL A 28 -9.56 9.58 9.58
CA VAL A 28 -8.65 9.52 8.43
C VAL A 28 -7.25 9.17 8.93
N VAL A 29 -6.67 8.11 8.38
CA VAL A 29 -5.32 7.63 8.71
C VAL A 29 -4.48 7.51 7.44
N PRO A 30 -3.14 7.57 7.53
CA PRO A 30 -2.28 7.15 6.43
C PRO A 30 -2.57 5.69 6.04
N GLY A 31 -2.37 5.37 4.77
CA GLY A 31 -2.42 3.99 4.31
C GLY A 31 -1.40 3.12 5.06
N TYR A 32 -1.79 1.91 5.43
CA TYR A 32 -0.92 1.00 6.16
C TYR A 32 0.21 0.48 5.27
N ILE A 33 1.37 0.29 5.89
CA ILE A 33 2.57 -0.29 5.29
C ILE A 33 2.83 -1.63 5.96
N GLU A 34 2.76 -2.71 5.18
CA GLU A 34 3.17 -4.06 5.62
C GLU A 34 4.67 -4.24 5.30
N PRO A 35 5.55 -4.18 6.31
CA PRO A 35 6.99 -4.15 6.08
C PRO A 35 7.57 -5.48 5.62
N HIS A 36 6.87 -6.60 5.78
CA HIS A 36 7.37 -7.91 5.37
C HIS A 36 6.25 -8.93 5.10
N ALA A 37 6.11 -9.32 3.84
CA ALA A 37 5.16 -10.32 3.39
C ALA A 37 5.83 -11.43 2.58
N HIS A 38 5.16 -12.59 2.55
CA HIS A 38 5.55 -13.76 1.75
C HIS A 38 4.57 -13.98 0.58
N PRO A 39 4.47 -13.05 -0.40
CA PRO A 39 3.43 -13.10 -1.44
C PRO A 39 3.61 -14.27 -2.42
N PHE A 40 4.81 -14.87 -2.44
CA PHE A 40 5.18 -15.97 -3.31
C PHE A 40 4.41 -17.27 -3.05
N GLN A 41 3.75 -17.41 -1.90
CA GLN A 41 3.02 -18.65 -1.61
C GLN A 41 1.70 -18.75 -2.36
N LEU A 42 1.02 -17.64 -2.69
CA LEU A 42 -0.41 -17.74 -2.98
C LEU A 42 -1.05 -16.76 -3.99
N TYR A 43 -0.42 -15.69 -4.49
CA TYR A 43 -1.21 -14.68 -5.21
C TYR A 43 -0.54 -14.01 -6.42
N ASN A 44 -1.33 -13.80 -7.48
CA ASN A 44 -1.00 -12.83 -8.52
C ASN A 44 -0.87 -11.43 -7.88
N PRO A 45 0.20 -10.65 -8.16
CA PRO A 45 0.43 -9.37 -7.50
C PRO A 45 -0.75 -8.39 -7.60
N HIS A 46 -1.47 -8.39 -8.73
CA HIS A 46 -2.63 -7.54 -8.94
C HIS A 46 -3.82 -7.96 -8.07
N THR A 47 -4.10 -9.26 -7.98
CA THR A 47 -5.20 -9.75 -7.14
C THR A 47 -4.90 -9.57 -5.66
N LEU A 48 -3.63 -9.75 -5.25
CA LEU A 48 -3.19 -9.49 -3.87
C LEU A 48 -3.35 -8.02 -3.51
N ALA A 49 -2.86 -7.11 -4.36
CA ALA A 49 -2.98 -5.67 -4.14
C ALA A 49 -4.46 -5.25 -3.99
N LYS A 50 -5.34 -5.76 -4.84
CA LYS A 50 -6.79 -5.51 -4.74
C LYS A 50 -7.42 -6.06 -3.46
N TYR A 51 -6.92 -7.19 -2.94
CA TYR A 51 -7.44 -7.78 -1.71
C TYR A 51 -7.04 -6.96 -0.49
N VAL A 52 -5.75 -6.67 -0.33
CA VAL A 52 -5.22 -5.96 0.85
C VAL A 52 -5.62 -4.49 0.90
N SER A 53 -5.91 -3.87 -0.25
CA SER A 53 -6.37 -2.47 -0.29
C SER A 53 -7.75 -2.28 0.34
N GLN A 54 -8.57 -3.34 0.45
CA GLN A 54 -9.90 -3.28 1.06
C GLN A 54 -9.86 -2.98 2.56
N THR A 55 -8.74 -3.28 3.22
CA THR A 55 -8.54 -3.10 4.66
C THR A 55 -7.54 -2.00 4.98
N GLY A 56 -7.16 -1.18 4.00
CA GLY A 56 -6.33 0.01 4.18
C GLY A 56 -4.83 -0.19 3.98
N THR A 57 -4.36 -1.40 3.61
CA THR A 57 -2.95 -1.58 3.23
C THR A 57 -2.72 -0.99 1.85
N THR A 58 -1.84 0.01 1.77
CA THR A 58 -1.52 0.71 0.52
C THR A 58 -0.13 0.35 -0.02
N THR A 59 0.74 -0.16 0.85
CA THR A 59 2.09 -0.61 0.49
C THR A 59 2.40 -1.89 1.25
N PHE A 60 3.02 -2.86 0.59
CA PHE A 60 3.62 -4.00 1.26
C PHE A 60 4.95 -4.37 0.60
N ILE A 61 5.85 -4.97 1.36
CA ILE A 61 7.17 -5.39 0.89
C ILE A 61 7.19 -6.90 0.88
N GLY A 62 7.27 -7.50 -0.31
CA GLY A 62 7.46 -8.94 -0.46
C GLY A 62 8.93 -9.30 -0.54
N ASP A 63 9.36 -10.34 0.16
CA ASP A 63 10.71 -10.86 -0.04
C ASP A 63 10.83 -11.68 -1.35
N ASN A 64 12.08 -11.94 -1.74
CA ASN A 64 12.46 -12.64 -2.95
C ASN A 64 13.01 -14.05 -2.67
N LEU A 65 12.65 -14.69 -1.56
CA LEU A 65 13.21 -15.95 -1.09
C LEU A 65 13.20 -17.03 -2.18
N PHE A 66 12.09 -17.23 -2.88
CA PHE A 66 12.01 -18.24 -3.94
C PHE A 66 12.94 -17.95 -5.12
N PHE A 67 13.17 -16.68 -5.45
CA PHE A 67 14.16 -16.30 -6.46
C PHE A 67 15.57 -16.62 -5.96
N LEU A 68 15.88 -16.31 -4.71
CA LEU A 68 17.18 -16.60 -4.10
C LEU A 68 17.47 -18.11 -3.98
N LEU A 69 16.45 -18.94 -3.70
CA LEU A 69 16.58 -20.40 -3.60
C LEU A 69 16.94 -21.07 -4.93
N GLN A 70 16.59 -20.46 -6.06
CA GLN A 70 16.93 -20.96 -7.40
C GLN A 70 18.30 -20.48 -7.89
N TYR A 71 19.02 -19.69 -7.09
CA TYR A 71 20.33 -19.17 -7.47
C TYR A 71 21.46 -20.13 -7.08
N ASP A 72 22.41 -20.36 -7.99
CA ASP A 72 23.52 -21.31 -7.77
C ASP A 72 24.44 -20.90 -6.60
N LYS A 73 24.53 -19.60 -6.31
CA LYS A 73 25.38 -19.05 -5.26
C LYS A 73 24.69 -19.11 -3.89
N LYS A 74 24.90 -20.22 -3.18
CA LYS A 74 24.26 -20.49 -1.87
C LYS A 74 24.92 -19.83 -0.65
N LYS A 75 26.00 -19.05 -0.83
CA LYS A 75 26.78 -18.43 0.27
C LYS A 75 25.96 -17.52 1.20
N ALA A 76 24.79 -17.06 0.79
CA ALA A 76 23.91 -16.23 1.62
C ALA A 76 22.98 -17.04 2.55
N LEU A 77 22.92 -18.38 2.41
CA LEU A 77 22.01 -19.28 3.12
C LEU A 77 22.74 -20.24 4.08
N THR A 78 24.06 -20.13 4.17
CA THR A 78 24.99 -20.92 5.01
C THR A 78 26.08 -20.02 5.55
#